data_AF-A0A973S9T8-F1
#
_entry.id   AF-A0A973S9T8-F1
#
_cell.length_a   1.000
_cell.length_b   1.000
_cell.length_c   1.000
_cell.angle_alpha   90.00
_cell.angle_beta   90.00
_cell.angle_gamma   90.00
#
_symmetry.space_group_name_H-M   'P 1'
#
loop_
_entity.id
_entity.type
_entity.pdbx_description
1 polymer ?
#
loop_
_entity_poly.entity_id
_entity_poly.type
_entity_poly.pdbx_seq_one_letter_code
_entity_poly.pdbx_strand_id
1 'polypeptide(L)'
;MAPLSVLLATAAACVLLNIWLGARIARLRRDLKVSVGDGGHEFLLRRMRAQANFIEIAPFVLIILGGLELSAANPAGLAVIATLFILSRIAHG
;
A
#
# COMPACT_ATOMS: atom_id res chain seq x y z
N MET A 1 -0.71 -22.21 17.66
CA MET A 1 -0.04 -20.99 17.17
C MET A 1 -0.93 -20.42 16.08
N ALA A 2 -1.38 -19.17 16.16
CA ALA A 2 -2.15 -18.58 15.06
C ALA A 2 -1.23 -18.47 13.84
N PRO A 3 -1.56 -19.09 12.69
CA PRO A 3 -0.76 -18.90 11.49
C PRO A 3 -0.88 -17.44 11.06
N LEU A 4 0.24 -16.72 10.90
CA LEU A 4 0.29 -15.32 10.44
C LEU A 4 0.01 -15.19 8.93
N SER A 5 -0.85 -16.05 8.38
CA SER A 5 -1.02 -16.19 6.95
C SER A 5 -1.73 -14.98 6.35
N VAL A 6 -2.72 -14.40 7.04
CA VAL A 6 -3.44 -13.21 6.57
C VAL A 6 -2.52 -11.99 6.61
N LEU A 7 -1.77 -11.82 7.69
CA LEU A 7 -0.75 -10.76 7.80
C LEU A 7 0.26 -10.84 6.65
N LEU A 8 0.88 -12.00 6.44
CA LEU A 8 1.94 -12.16 5.45
C LEU A 8 1.41 -12.00 4.02
N ALA A 9 0.22 -12.51 3.72
CA ALA A 9 -0.42 -12.31 2.42
C ALA A 9 -0.72 -10.82 2.18
N THR A 10 -1.22 -10.12 3.19
CA THR A 10 -1.51 -8.68 3.11
C THR A 10 -0.23 -7.87 2.95
N ALA A 11 0.84 -8.22 3.68
CA ALA A 11 2.14 -7.58 3.55
C ALA A 11 2.70 -7.75 2.13
N ALA A 12 2.63 -8.96 1.56
CA ALA A 12 3.04 -9.21 0.18
C ALA A 12 2.22 -8.36 -0.82
N ALA A 13 0.90 -8.28 -0.64
CA ALA A 13 0.03 -7.43 -1.47
C ALA A 13 0.41 -5.95 -1.34
N CYS A 14 0.71 -5.47 -0.14
CA CYS A 14 1.17 -4.10 0.11
C CYS A 14 2.48 -3.79 -0.63
N VAL A 15 3.44 -4.72 -0.62
CA VAL A 15 4.72 -4.57 -1.34
C VAL A 15 4.47 -4.47 -2.84
N LEU A 16 3.68 -5.38 -3.41
CA LEU A 16 3.34 -5.35 -4.84
C LEU A 16 2.63 -4.06 -5.24
N LEU A 17 1.71 -3.58 -4.41
CA LEU A 17 1.00 -2.33 -4.65
C LEU A 17 1.95 -1.12 -4.59
N ASN A 18 2.88 -1.08 -3.64
CA ASN A 18 3.87 0.00 -3.55
C ASN A 18 4.81 0.02 -4.77
N ILE A 19 5.24 -1.16 -5.25
CA ILE A 19 6.04 -1.29 -6.47
C ILE A 19 5.25 -0.76 -7.67
N TRP A 20 3.97 -1.11 -7.78
CA TRP A 20 3.11 -0.63 -8.86
C TRP A 20 2.93 0.89 -8.84
N LEU A 21 2.68 1.49 -7.67
CA LEU A 21 2.60 2.95 -7.48
C LEU A 21 3.92 3.63 -7.87
N GLY A 22 5.05 3.11 -7.38
CA GLY A 22 6.39 3.60 -7.71
C GLY A 22 6.70 3.51 -9.21
N ALA A 23 6.30 2.42 -9.87
CA ALA A 23 6.48 2.26 -11.31
C ALA A 23 5.66 3.26 -12.13
N ARG A 24 4.44 3.62 -11.69
CA ARG A 24 3.62 4.67 -12.31
C ARG A 24 4.30 6.04 -12.20
N ILE A 25 4.87 6.36 -11.04
CA ILE A 25 5.64 7.59 -10.82
C ILE A 25 6.91 7.59 -11.69
N ALA A 26 7.66 6.49 -11.71
CA ALA A 26 8.89 6.39 -12.50
C ALA A 26 8.65 6.55 -14.01
N ARG A 27 7.54 5.99 -14.54
CA ARG A 27 7.13 6.24 -15.94
C ARG A 27 6.88 7.72 -16.18
N LEU A 28 6.05 8.35 -15.34
CA LEU A 28 5.70 9.76 -15.49
C LEU A 28 6.92 10.70 -15.38
N ARG A 29 7.88 10.37 -14.50
CA ARG A 29 9.12 11.15 -14.36
C ARG A 29 10.00 11.10 -15.60
N ARG A 30 10.06 9.95 -16.28
CA ARG A 30 10.77 9.81 -17.55
C ARG A 30 10.09 10.64 -18.65
N ASP A 31 8.77 10.59 -18.72
CA ASP A 31 8.01 11.34 -19.73
C ASP A 31 8.14 12.85 -19.54
N LEU A 32 8.10 13.32 -18.28
CA LEU A 32 8.26 14.73 -17.92
C LEU A 32 9.73 15.18 -17.80
N LYS A 33 10.70 14.29 -18.00
CA LYS A 33 12.14 14.55 -17.86
C LYS A 33 12.54 15.14 -16.48
N VAL A 34 11.85 14.72 -15.42
CA VAL A 34 12.10 15.16 -14.05
C VAL A 34 13.01 14.18 -13.32
N SER A 35 14.20 14.63 -12.92
CA SER A 35 15.19 13.79 -12.21
C SER A 35 14.96 13.72 -10.70
N VAL A 36 14.64 14.83 -10.02
CA VAL A 36 14.35 14.91 -8.57
C VAL A 36 13.09 15.75 -8.33
N GLY A 37 12.27 15.36 -7.34
CA GLY A 37 11.00 16.03 -7.02
C GLY A 37 9.92 15.82 -8.08
N ASP A 38 8.97 16.76 -8.11
CA ASP A 38 7.82 16.81 -9.04
C ASP A 38 8.02 17.76 -10.23
N GLY A 39 9.07 18.58 -10.22
CA GLY A 39 9.42 19.48 -11.33
C GLY A 39 8.38 20.57 -11.61
N GLY A 40 7.50 20.88 -10.66
CA GLY A 40 6.38 21.82 -10.85
C GLY A 40 5.15 21.18 -11.52
N HIS A 41 5.16 19.87 -11.75
CA HIS A 41 4.04 19.16 -12.36
C HIS A 41 3.09 18.64 -11.27
N GLU A 42 1.95 19.32 -11.11
CA GLU A 42 0.92 18.96 -10.13
C GLU A 42 0.49 17.50 -10.22
N PHE A 43 0.38 16.95 -11.43
CA PHE A 43 0.01 15.56 -11.63
C PHE A 43 1.05 14.56 -11.08
N LEU A 44 2.34 14.88 -11.21
CA LEU A 44 3.42 14.09 -10.64
C LEU A 44 3.43 14.21 -9.11
N LEU A 45 3.21 15.42 -8.57
CA LEU A 45 3.07 15.65 -7.14
C LEU A 45 1.93 14.81 -6.53
N ARG A 46 0.75 14.80 -7.15
CA ARG A 46 -0.41 14.01 -6.69
C ARG A 46 -0.08 12.51 -6.64
N ARG A 47 0.59 11.98 -7.67
CA ARG A 47 1.02 10.58 -7.72
C ARG A 47 2.04 10.25 -6.62
N MET A 48 3.03 11.12 -6.43
CA MET A 48 4.03 10.98 -5.35
C MET A 48 3.37 10.99 -3.96
N ARG A 49 2.40 11.87 -3.72
CA ARG A 49 1.65 11.90 -2.45
C ARG A 49 0.77 10.67 -2.25
N ALA A 50 0.19 10.10 -3.31
CA ALA A 50 -0.56 8.85 -3.19
C ALA A 50 0.32 7.68 -2.73
N GLN A 51 1.54 7.56 -3.28
CA GLN A 51 2.52 6.56 -2.83
C GLN A 51 3.01 6.84 -1.40
N ALA A 52 3.34 8.09 -1.09
CA ALA A 52 3.78 8.47 0.26
C ALA A 52 2.71 8.15 1.31
N ASN A 53 1.46 8.53 1.06
CA ASN A 53 0.35 8.22 1.95
C ASN A 53 0.15 6.72 2.15
N PHE A 54 0.40 5.91 1.12
CA PHE A 54 0.33 4.46 1.25
C PHE A 54 1.40 3.92 2.20
N ILE A 55 2.66 4.36 2.06
CA ILE A 55 3.78 3.98 2.93
C ILE A 55 3.56 4.49 4.36
N GLU A 56 2.94 5.66 4.54
CA GLU A 56 2.62 6.22 5.86
C GLU A 56 1.57 5.37 6.60
N ILE A 57 0.57 4.81 5.90
CA ILE A 57 -0.57 4.12 6.52
C ILE A 57 -0.41 2.60 6.59
N ALA A 58 0.16 1.97 5.56
CA ALA A 58 0.24 0.51 5.45
C ALA A 58 0.93 -0.18 6.64
N PRO A 59 2.04 0.34 7.23
CA PRO A 59 2.68 -0.28 8.38
C PRO A 59 1.76 -0.37 9.60
N PHE A 60 0.99 0.68 9.90
CA PHE A 60 0.05 0.67 11.02
C PHE A 60 -1.07 -0.37 10.83
N VAL A 61 -1.57 -0.50 9.59
CA VAL A 61 -2.57 -1.53 9.27
C VAL A 61 -2.01 -2.93 9.46
N LEU A 62 -0.77 -3.19 9.00
CA LEU A 62 -0.12 -4.49 9.17
C LEU A 62 0.15 -4.80 10.65
N ILE A 63 0.57 -3.82 11.46
CA ILE A 63 0.77 -4.01 12.90
C ILE A 63 -0.53 -4.42 13.59
N ILE A 64 -1.63 -3.70 13.32
CA ILE A 64 -2.94 -4.02 13.91
C ILE A 64 -3.45 -5.38 13.43
N LEU A 65 -3.32 -5.67 12.13
CA LEU A 65 -3.73 -6.94 11.55
C LEU A 65 -2.97 -8.11 12.18
N GLY A 66 -1.66 -7.98 12.35
CA GLY A 66 -0.83 -8.98 13.02
C GLY A 66 -1.20 -9.16 14.49
N GLY A 67 -1.46 -8.07 15.21
CA GLY A 67 -1.95 -8.12 16.59
C GLY A 67 -3.28 -8.86 16.74
N LEU A 68 -4.23 -8.59 15.84
CA LEU A 68 -5.53 -9.28 15.82
C LEU A 68 -5.40 -10.77 15.50
N GLU A 69 -4.57 -11.12 14.51
CA GLU A 69 -4.33 -12.51 14.12
C GLU A 69 -3.64 -13.30 15.25
N LEU A 70 -2.64 -12.70 15.92
CA LEU A 70 -1.98 -13.28 17.10
C LEU A 70 -2.94 -13.43 18.30
N SER A 71 -3.97 -12.59 18.38
CA SER A 71 -5.02 -12.67 19.40
C SER A 71 -6.13 -13.67 19.07
N ALA A 72 -5.92 -14.54 18.07
CA ALA A 72 -6.88 -15.55 17.60
C ALA A 72 -8.22 -14.98 17.11
N ALA A 73 -8.21 -13.77 16.53
CA ALA A 73 -9.38 -13.22 15.85
C ALA A 73 -9.77 -14.07 14.62
N ASN A 74 -11.02 -13.93 14.17
CA ASN A 74 -11.58 -14.70 13.05
C ASN A 74 -10.77 -14.46 11.74
N PRO A 75 -10.05 -15.48 11.21
CA PRO A 75 -9.20 -15.32 10.03
C PRO A 75 -9.95 -14.89 8.77
N ALA A 76 -11.20 -15.36 8.59
CA ALA A 76 -12.01 -14.98 7.44
C ALA A 76 -12.41 -13.50 7.50
N GLY A 77 -12.77 -13.00 8.69
CA GLY A 77 -13.05 -11.58 8.90
C GLY A 77 -11.82 -10.70 8.65
N LEU A 78 -10.65 -11.13 9.11
CA LEU A 78 -9.39 -10.43 8.85
C LEU A 78 -9.05 -10.39 7.35
N ALA A 79 -9.24 -11.49 6.63
CA ALA A 79 -8.99 -11.56 5.19
C ALA A 79 -9.91 -10.61 4.38
N VAL A 80 -11.18 -10.48 4.79
CA VAL A 80 -12.12 -9.52 4.18
C VAL A 80 -11.66 -8.09 4.43
N ILE A 81 -11.31 -7.74 5.68
CA ILE A 81 -10.83 -6.39 6.02
C ILE A 81 -9.54 -6.06 5.27
N ALA A 82 -8.59 -6.99 5.22
CA ALA A 82 -7.34 -6.84 4.48
C ALA A 82 -7.59 -6.61 2.98
N THR A 83 -8.50 -7.36 2.38
CA THR A 83 -8.85 -7.22 0.96
C THR A 83 -9.51 -5.87 0.69
N LEU A 84 -10.48 -5.46 1.51
CA LEU A 84 -11.13 -4.15 1.41
C LEU A 84 -10.11 -3.00 1.57
N PHE A 85 -9.16 -3.14 2.48
CA PHE A 85 -8.06 -2.19 2.61
C PHE A 85 -7.28 -2.08 1.29
N ILE A 86 -6.78 -3.18 0.72
CA ILE A 86 -6.03 -3.16 -0.55
C ILE A 86 -6.86 -2.53 -1.68
N LEU A 87 -8.14 -2.92 -1.82
CA LEU A 87 -9.03 -2.35 -2.84
C LEU A 87 -9.23 -0.84 -2.66
N SER A 88 -9.39 -0.36 -1.42
CA SER A 88 -9.51 1.06 -1.14
C SER A 88 -8.26 1.84 -1.58
N ARG A 89 -7.07 1.25 -1.44
CA ARG A 89 -5.80 1.86 -1.86
C ARG A 89 -5.64 1.91 -3.37
N ILE A 90 -6.14 0.89 -4.08
CA ILE A 90 -6.19 0.89 -5.55
C ILE A 90 -7.17 1.95 -6.06
N ALA A 91 -8.34 2.08 -5.44
CA ALA A 91 -9.33 3.09 -5.83
C ALA A 91 -8.87 4.54 -5.54
N HIS A 92 -8.01 4.73 -4.54
CA HIS A 92 -7.51 6.05 -4.14
C HIS A 92 -6.27 6.53 -4.94
N GLY A 93 -5.43 5.62 -5.47
CA GLY A 93 -4.13 5.94 -6.10
C GLY A 93 -4.11 6.07 -7.62
#